data_AF-A0A6L8U044-F1
#
_entry.id   AF-A0A6L8U044-F1
#
_cell.length_a   1.000
_cell.length_b   1.000
_cell.length_c   1.000
_cell.angle_alpha   90.00
_cell.angle_beta   90.00
_cell.angle_gamma   90.00
#
_symmetry.space_group_name_H-M   'P 1'
#
loop_
_entity.id
_entity.type
_entity.pdbx_description
1 polymer ?
#
loop_
_entity_poly.entity_id
_entity_poly.type
_entity_poly.pdbx_seq_one_letter_code
_entity_poly.pdbx_strand_id
1 'polypeptide(L)'
;AVFGGKSTGTIAKNTAAAQTGVYASLPDFEFDLVYKITAFTVLYTDARGDFEEKSNSGSLTTEQKNLINRLARGKNLFIKDIKCLAPDGRSMDLNPIILKID
;
A
#
# COMPACT_ATOMS: atom_id res chain seq x y z
N ALA A 1 7.45 3.10 -2.24
CA ALA A 1 6.73 1.85 -1.93
C ALA A 1 5.87 1.47 -3.11
N VAL A 2 5.54 0.19 -3.27
CA VAL A 2 4.70 -0.35 -4.35
C VAL A 2 3.63 -1.27 -3.79
N PHE A 3 2.49 -1.32 -4.49
CA PHE A 3 1.36 -2.21 -4.23
C PHE A 3 0.87 -2.76 -5.57
N GLY A 4 0.84 -4.09 -5.72
CA GLY A 4 0.62 -4.71 -7.04
C GLY A 4 1.62 -4.24 -8.10
N GLY A 5 2.86 -3.97 -7.70
CA GLY A 5 3.92 -3.46 -8.58
C GLY A 5 3.75 -1.99 -8.99
N LYS A 6 2.84 -1.23 -8.37
CA LYS A 6 2.54 0.16 -8.73
C LYS A 6 2.65 1.11 -7.54
N SER A 7 3.14 2.32 -7.80
CA SER A 7 3.12 3.43 -6.83
C SER A 7 2.04 4.47 -7.16
N THR A 8 1.54 4.48 -8.39
CA THR A 8 0.50 5.39 -8.89
C THR A 8 -0.22 4.79 -10.10
N GLY A 9 -1.29 5.44 -10.56
CA GLY A 9 -2.05 5.08 -11.75
C GLY A 9 -3.28 4.23 -11.45
N THR A 10 -3.58 3.27 -12.32
CA THR A 10 -4.75 2.39 -12.20
C THR A 10 -4.37 0.97 -11.82
N ILE A 11 -5.26 0.28 -11.11
CA ILE A 11 -5.16 -1.13 -10.76
C ILE A 11 -6.52 -1.81 -10.88
N ALA A 12 -6.56 -3.01 -11.46
CA ALA A 12 -7.79 -3.79 -11.50
C ALA A 12 -8.18 -4.23 -10.08
N LYS A 13 -9.47 -4.17 -9.75
CA LYS A 13 -9.97 -4.55 -8.41
C LYS A 13 -9.49 -5.92 -7.95
N ASN A 14 -9.54 -6.92 -8.83
CA ASN A 14 -9.13 -8.29 -8.50
C ASN A 14 -7.63 -8.38 -8.18
N THR A 15 -6.79 -7.63 -8.91
CA THR A 15 -5.36 -7.55 -8.65
C THR A 15 -5.07 -6.89 -7.30
N ALA A 16 -5.78 -5.80 -6.98
CA ALA A 16 -5.66 -5.14 -5.68
C ALA A 16 -6.09 -6.05 -4.52
N ALA A 17 -7.22 -6.74 -4.68
CA ALA A 17 -7.76 -7.67 -3.68
C ALA A 17 -6.88 -8.91 -3.46
N ALA A 18 -6.13 -9.34 -4.48
CA ALA A 18 -5.20 -10.46 -4.41
C ALA A 18 -3.86 -10.12 -3.73
N GLN A 19 -3.57 -8.84 -3.46
CA GLN A 19 -2.32 -8.47 -2.81
C GLN A 19 -2.26 -8.98 -1.37
N THR A 20 -1.05 -9.26 -0.92
CA THR A 20 -0.76 -9.69 0.44
C THR A 20 -0.21 -8.57 1.32
N GLY A 21 0.27 -7.49 0.73
CA GLY A 21 1.00 -6.44 1.46
C GLY A 21 1.53 -5.33 0.58
N VAL A 22 2.28 -4.44 1.21
CA VAL A 22 3.01 -3.33 0.60
C VAL A 22 4.49 -3.67 0.61
N TYR A 23 5.18 -3.34 -0.47
CA TYR A 23 6.60 -3.63 -0.63
C TYR A 23 7.40 -2.35 -0.90
N ALA A 24 8.67 -2.35 -0.56
CA ALA A 24 9.61 -1.32 -1.00
C ALA A 24 10.36 -1.86 -2.23
N SER A 25 10.26 -1.16 -3.35
CA SER A 25 11.02 -1.46 -4.56
C SER A 25 11.73 -0.19 -5.00
N LEU A 26 13.00 -0.34 -5.39
CA LEU A 26 13.81 0.68 -6.03
C LEU A 26 14.06 0.20 -7.47
N PRO A 27 13.41 0.81 -8.47
CA PRO A 27 13.77 0.56 -9.86
C PRO A 27 15.24 0.95 -10.06
N ASP A 28 15.97 0.16 -10.85
CA ASP A 28 17.34 0.47 -11.32
C ASP A 28 18.45 0.46 -10.26
N PHE A 29 18.21 -0.21 -9.13
CA PHE A 29 19.23 -0.34 -8.09
C PHE A 29 19.96 -1.68 -8.18
N GLU A 30 21.26 -1.64 -8.48
CA GLU A 30 22.11 -2.82 -8.71
C GLU A 30 22.60 -3.52 -7.41
N PHE A 31 22.22 -3.02 -6.23
CA PHE A 31 22.60 -3.65 -4.96
C PHE A 31 21.40 -4.33 -4.28
N ASP A 32 21.64 -5.46 -3.62
CA ASP A 32 20.63 -6.23 -2.88
C ASP A 32 20.22 -5.56 -1.53
N LEU A 33 19.87 -4.28 -1.54
CA LEU A 33 19.37 -3.62 -0.33
C LEU A 33 17.90 -3.99 -0.10
N VAL A 34 17.65 -4.72 0.99
CA VAL A 34 16.31 -5.14 1.39
C VAL A 34 15.69 -4.10 2.33
N TYR A 35 14.73 -3.33 1.81
CA TYR A 35 13.90 -2.47 2.64
C TYR A 35 12.67 -3.23 3.13
N LYS A 36 12.47 -3.27 4.45
CA LYS A 36 11.34 -3.97 5.07
C LYS A 36 10.24 -2.98 5.44
N ILE A 37 9.04 -3.12 4.88
CA ILE A 37 7.88 -2.34 5.34
C ILE A 37 7.50 -2.79 6.76
N THR A 38 7.32 -1.82 7.65
CA THR A 38 7.03 -2.04 9.08
C THR A 38 5.67 -1.53 9.49
N ALA A 39 5.10 -0.56 8.79
CA ALA A 39 3.72 -0.10 9.01
C ALA A 39 3.17 0.60 7.78
N PHE A 40 1.84 0.61 7.64
CA PHE A 40 1.12 1.43 6.67
C PHE A 40 -0.37 1.51 7.01
N THR A 41 -1.05 2.48 6.44
CA THR A 41 -2.50 2.67 6.54
C THR A 41 -3.14 2.51 5.17
N VAL A 42 -4.22 1.75 5.08
CA VAL A 42 -5.11 1.73 3.91
C VAL A 42 -6.26 2.70 4.16
N LEU A 43 -6.51 3.59 3.21
CA LEU A 43 -7.60 4.55 3.23
C LEU A 43 -8.39 4.45 1.93
N TYR A 44 -9.71 4.54 2.02
CA TYR A 44 -10.51 5.05 0.91
C TYR A 44 -11.64 5.95 1.39
N THR A 45 -12.07 6.84 0.50
CA THR A 45 -13.16 7.80 0.75
C THR A 45 -14.36 7.48 -0.13
N ASP A 46 -15.55 7.47 0.45
CA ASP A 46 -16.82 7.46 -0.29
C ASP A 46 -17.81 8.52 0.24
N ALA A 47 -19.06 8.46 -0.21
CA ALA A 47 -20.10 9.43 0.17
C ALA A 47 -20.43 9.43 1.68
N ARG A 48 -20.05 8.38 2.42
CA ARG A 48 -20.27 8.22 3.86
C ARG A 48 -19.08 8.70 4.69
N GLY A 49 -17.95 9.03 4.06
CA GLY A 49 -16.74 9.53 4.71
C GLY A 49 -15.50 8.70 4.40
N ASP A 50 -14.51 8.84 5.27
CA ASP A 50 -13.21 8.18 5.18
C ASP A 50 -13.20 6.88 5.99
N PHE A 51 -12.69 5.81 5.36
CA PHE A 51 -12.50 4.51 6.00
C PHE A 51 -11.01 4.19 6.02
N GLU A 52 -10.43 4.06 7.20
CA GLU A 52 -9.00 3.82 7.40
C GLU A 52 -8.73 2.62 8.29
N GLU A 53 -7.77 1.78 7.88
CA GLU A 53 -7.30 0.65 8.67
C GLU A 53 -5.77 0.56 8.65
N LYS A 54 -5.17 0.33 9.82
CA LYS A 54 -3.71 0.33 10.03
C LYS A 54 -3.15 -1.09 10.02
N SER A 55 -1.93 -1.22 9.51
CA SER A 55 -1.08 -2.41 9.70
C SER A 55 0.21 -2.03 10.40
N ASN A 56 0.63 -2.88 11.33
CA ASN A 56 1.91 -2.80 12.02
C ASN A 56 2.94 -3.79 11.42
N SER A 57 2.78 -4.09 10.12
CA SER A 57 3.71 -4.93 9.35
C SER A 57 3.68 -4.51 7.87
N GLY A 58 4.46 -5.19 7.03
CA GLY A 58 4.35 -5.08 5.57
C GLY A 58 3.15 -5.82 4.97
N SER A 59 2.45 -6.64 5.76
CA SER A 59 1.30 -7.44 5.31
C SER A 59 -0.02 -6.72 5.53
N LEU A 60 -1.00 -6.97 4.66
CA LEU A 60 -2.37 -6.51 4.84
C LEU A 60 -3.06 -7.25 5.99
N THR A 61 -3.80 -6.51 6.81
CA THR A 61 -4.72 -7.10 7.79
C THR A 61 -6.02 -7.55 7.13
N THR A 62 -6.86 -8.28 7.88
CA THR A 62 -8.19 -8.70 7.42
C THR A 62 -9.08 -7.48 7.17
N GLU A 63 -9.01 -6.47 8.03
CA GLU A 63 -9.78 -5.23 7.96
C GLU A 63 -9.38 -4.41 6.73
N GLN A 64 -8.08 -4.29 6.46
CA GLN A 64 -7.57 -3.63 5.26
C GLN A 64 -8.02 -4.35 3.97
N LYS A 65 -7.98 -5.69 3.95
CA LYS A 65 -8.53 -6.46 2.82
C LYS A 65 -10.02 -6.21 2.64
N ASN A 66 -10.78 -6.10 3.72
CA ASN A 66 -12.20 -5.77 3.66
C ASN A 66 -12.44 -4.38 3.06
N LEU A 67 -11.63 -3.37 3.41
CA LEU A 67 -11.70 -2.05 2.78
C LEU A 67 -11.42 -2.13 1.27
N ILE A 68 -10.35 -2.83 0.87
CA ILE A 68 -9.99 -3.00 -0.55
C ILE A 68 -11.12 -3.69 -1.32
N ASN A 69 -11.76 -4.70 -0.73
CA ASN A 69 -12.88 -5.40 -1.36
C ASN A 69 -14.13 -4.54 -1.51
N ARG A 70 -14.33 -3.52 -0.67
CA ARG A 70 -15.46 -2.59 -0.73
C ARG A 70 -15.29 -1.49 -1.76
N LEU A 71 -14.04 -1.18 -2.16
CA LEU A 71 -13.78 -0.17 -3.17
C LEU A 71 -14.54 -0.45 -4.48
N ALA A 72 -15.25 0.57 -4.95
CA ALA A 72 -15.93 0.56 -6.23
C ALA A 72 -14.98 1.02 -7.34
N ARG A 73 -15.29 0.62 -8.58
CA ARG A 73 -14.63 1.13 -9.78
C ARG A 73 -14.63 2.66 -9.80
N GLY A 74 -13.51 3.24 -10.21
CA GLY A 74 -13.29 4.68 -10.30
C GLY A 74 -12.88 5.36 -8.99
N LYS A 75 -12.93 4.66 -7.84
CA LYS A 75 -12.49 5.17 -6.55
C LYS A 75 -10.98 5.01 -6.39
N ASN A 76 -10.39 5.85 -5.53
CA ASN A 76 -8.98 5.80 -5.20
C ASN A 76 -8.75 4.94 -3.95
N LEU A 77 -7.84 3.98 -4.07
CA LEU A 77 -7.17 3.32 -2.97
C LEU A 77 -5.96 4.17 -2.57
N PHE A 78 -5.91 4.58 -1.32
CA PHE A 78 -4.76 5.24 -0.73
C PHE A 78 -4.04 4.28 0.20
N ILE A 79 -2.72 4.22 0.08
CA ILE A 79 -1.85 3.56 1.05
C ILE A 79 -0.88 4.62 1.54
N LYS A 80 -1.00 5.01 2.80
CA LYS A 80 -0.30 6.14 3.40
C LYS A 80 0.39 5.74 4.70
N ASP A 81 1.09 6.69 5.31
CA ASP A 81 1.83 6.50 6.56
C ASP A 81 2.79 5.30 6.47
N ILE A 82 3.39 5.10 5.29
CA ILE A 82 4.20 3.92 4.98
C ILE A 82 5.56 4.07 5.64
N LYS A 83 5.89 3.17 6.55
CA LYS A 83 7.18 3.11 7.24
C LYS A 83 7.97 1.93 6.77
N CYS A 84 9.28 2.10 6.62
CA CYS A 84 10.20 1.01 6.35
C CYS A 84 11.44 1.07 7.23
N LEU A 85 12.07 -0.09 7.36
CA LEU A 85 13.40 -0.24 7.93
C LEU A 85 14.39 -0.41 6.77
N ALA A 86 15.42 0.42 6.76
CA ALA A 86 16.57 0.27 5.88
C ALA A 86 17.50 -0.86 6.38
N PRO A 87 18.39 -1.39 5.52
CA PRO A 87 19.33 -2.44 5.92
C PRO A 87 20.27 -2.06 7.07
N ASP A 88 20.52 -0.76 7.25
CA ASP A 88 21.31 -0.20 8.35
C ASP A 88 20.50 -0.02 9.66
N GLY A 89 19.24 -0.43 9.69
CA GLY A 89 18.36 -0.34 10.85
C GLY A 89 17.68 1.00 11.05
N ARG A 90 17.87 1.97 10.14
CA ARG A 90 17.15 3.26 10.23
C ARG A 90 15.71 3.12 9.76
N SER A 91 14.79 3.74 10.48
CA SER A 91 13.40 3.90 10.07
C SER A 91 13.28 5.07 9.10
N MET A 92 12.51 4.88 8.03
CA MET A 92 12.22 5.91 7.04
C MET A 92 10.73 5.91 6.71
N ASP A 93 10.19 7.09 6.45
CA ASP A 93 8.86 7.24 5.88
C ASP A 93 8.94 7.25 4.35
N LEU A 94 8.01 6.58 3.69
CA LEU A 94 7.92 6.49 2.24
C LEU A 94 6.71 7.26 1.73
N ASN A 95 6.83 7.76 0.49
CA ASN A 95 5.73 8.42 -0.20
C ASN A 95 4.49 7.50 -0.28
N PRO A 96 3.28 8.07 -0.16
CA PRO A 96 2.04 7.32 -0.28
C PRO A 96 1.86 6.74 -1.68
N ILE A 97 1.10 5.65 -1.76
CA ILE A 97 0.66 5.03 -3.02
C ILE A 97 -0.79 5.43 -3.25
N ILE A 98 -1.11 5.88 -4.46
CA ILE A 98 -2.47 6.27 -4.84
C ILE A 98 -2.85 5.55 -6.12
N LEU A 99 -3.80 4.62 -6.03
CA LEU A 99 -4.24 3.82 -7.17
C LEU A 99 -5.74 3.98 -7.40
N LYS A 100 -6.12 4.32 -8.62
CA LYS A 100 -7.52 4.31 -9.04
C LYS A 100 -7.93 2.88 -9.39
N ILE A 101 -9.03 2.41 -8.82
CA ILE A 101 -9.61 1.11 -9.14
C ILE A 101 -10.27 1.19 -10.52
N ASP A 102 -9.90 0.27 -11.41
CA ASP A 102 -10.60 -0.01 -12.67
C ASP A 102 -11.56 -1.19 -12.55
#